data_AF-A0A8I6GDS7-F1
#
_entry.id   AF-A0A8I6GDS7-F1
#
_cell.length_a   1.000
_cell.length_b   1.000
_cell.length_c   1.000
_cell.angle_alpha   90.00
_cell.angle_beta   90.00
_cell.angle_gamma   90.00
#
_symmetry.space_group_name_H-M   'P 1'
#
loop_
_entity.id
_entity.type
_entity.pdbx_description
1 polymer ?
#
loop_
_entity_poly.entity_id
_entity_poly.type
_entity_poly.pdbx_seq_one_letter_code
_entity_poly.pdbx_strand_id
1 'polypeptide(L)'
;RFDKMFPIWVKSLFILNLVLPPYFVAETVVAHPGGLCNPVKVPYCEPYRNVTDCLDTLNPICGDDGKSYDNQCYFCTETFRKNLSYKHLGICT
;
A
#
# COMPACT_ATOMS: atom_id res chain seq x y z
N ARG A 1 -6.76 -17.54 -58.52
CA ARG A 1 -6.93 -16.08 -58.69
C ARG A 1 -7.92 -15.56 -57.64
N PHE A 2 -7.58 -15.73 -56.36
CA PHE A 2 -8.36 -15.24 -55.21
C PHE A 2 -7.57 -14.21 -54.40
N ASP A 3 -6.45 -13.71 -54.97
CA ASP A 3 -5.47 -12.85 -54.30
C ASP A 3 -5.85 -11.37 -54.27
N LYS A 4 -7.04 -11.02 -54.78
CA LYS A 4 -7.59 -9.64 -54.79
C LYS A 4 -8.80 -9.44 -53.89
N MET A 5 -9.06 -10.37 -52.97
CA MET A 5 -10.33 -10.44 -52.24
C MET A 5 -10.64 -9.21 -51.36
N PHE A 6 -9.65 -8.45 -50.91
CA PHE A 6 -9.92 -7.29 -50.06
C PHE A 6 -9.09 -6.06 -50.43
N PRO A 7 -9.74 -4.91 -50.72
CA PRO A 7 -9.06 -3.66 -51.05
C PRO A 7 -8.20 -3.18 -49.86
N ILE A 8 -7.11 -2.46 -50.16
CA ILE A 8 -6.03 -2.12 -49.23
C ILE A 8 -6.54 -1.49 -47.92
N TRP A 9 -7.55 -0.61 -48.00
CA TRP A 9 -8.17 0.03 -46.84
C TRP A 9 -8.81 -0.95 -45.84
N VAL A 10 -9.33 -2.10 -46.29
CA VAL A 10 -9.90 -3.13 -45.40
C VAL A 10 -8.79 -3.81 -44.60
N LYS A 11 -7.63 -4.06 -45.21
CA LYS A 11 -6.46 -4.60 -44.49
C LYS A 11 -5.92 -3.60 -43.48
N SER A 12 -5.85 -2.31 -43.84
CA SER A 12 -5.44 -1.25 -42.91
C SER A 12 -6.39 -1.11 -41.73
N LEU A 13 -7.72 -1.19 -41.94
CA LEU A 13 -8.71 -1.16 -40.86
C LEU A 13 -8.61 -2.38 -39.93
N PHE A 14 -8.34 -3.58 -40.48
CA PHE A 14 -8.10 -4.77 -39.68
C PHE A 14 -6.85 -4.64 -38.80
N ILE A 15 -5.75 -4.16 -39.37
CA ILE A 15 -4.49 -3.94 -38.63
C ILE A 15 -4.68 -2.87 -37.56
N LEU A 16 -5.37 -1.77 -37.88
CA LEU A 16 -5.64 -0.70 -36.93
C LEU A 16 -6.46 -1.20 -35.73
N ASN A 17 -7.48 -2.04 -35.95
CA ASN A 17 -8.29 -2.64 -34.88
C ASN A 17 -7.58 -3.77 -34.12
N LEU A 18 -6.62 -4.48 -34.72
CA LEU A 18 -5.85 -5.52 -34.03
C LEU A 18 -4.74 -4.94 -33.15
N VAL A 19 -4.17 -3.80 -33.55
CA VAL A 19 -2.97 -3.25 -32.91
C VAL A 19 -3.30 -2.11 -31.94
N LEU A 20 -4.35 -1.31 -32.18
CA LEU A 20 -4.72 -0.21 -31.28
C LEU A 20 -5.19 -0.67 -29.88
N PRO A 21 -6.10 -1.67 -29.74
CA PRO A 21 -6.55 -2.09 -28.41
C PRO A 21 -5.43 -2.62 -27.51
N PRO A 22 -4.52 -3.52 -27.95
CA PRO A 22 -3.43 -3.97 -27.09
C PRO A 22 -2.37 -2.89 -26.82
N TYR A 23 -2.14 -1.95 -27.74
CA TYR A 23 -1.23 -0.82 -27.50
C TYR A 23 -1.78 0.12 -26.42
N PHE A 24 -3.07 0.42 -26.47
CA PHE A 24 -3.75 1.26 -25.47
C PHE A 24 -3.80 0.60 -24.09
N VAL A 25 -3.95 -0.73 -24.02
CA VAL A 25 -3.92 -1.46 -22.76
C VAL A 25 -2.52 -1.45 -22.14
N ALA A 26 -1.45 -1.59 -22.95
CA ALA A 26 -0.07 -1.66 -22.46
C ALA A 26 0.40 -0.41 -21.70
N GLU A 27 -0.04 0.80 -22.10
CA GLU A 27 0.33 2.03 -21.39
C GLU A 27 -0.37 2.16 -20.02
N THR A 28 -1.55 1.56 -19.86
CA THR A 28 -2.31 1.62 -18.60
C THR A 28 -1.85 0.61 -17.54
N VAL A 29 -1.02 -0.37 -17.91
CA VAL A 29 -0.47 -1.38 -16.98
C VAL A 29 1.04 -1.25 -16.82
N VAL A 30 1.51 -0.06 -16.44
CA VAL A 30 2.80 0.03 -15.76
C VAL A 30 2.56 -0.35 -14.29
N ALA A 31 2.61 -1.65 -14.01
CA ALA A 31 2.78 -2.11 -12.64
C ALA A 31 4.12 -1.57 -12.14
N HIS A 32 4.08 -0.60 -11.22
CA HIS A 32 5.27 -0.27 -10.45
C HIS A 32 5.79 -1.56 -9.78
N PRO A 33 7.11 -1.78 -9.69
CA PRO A 33 7.71 -2.99 -9.12
C PRO A 33 7.40 -3.24 -7.62
N GLY A 34 6.36 -2.64 -7.05
CA GLY A 34 5.85 -2.86 -5.70
C GLY A 34 4.35 -2.59 -5.57
N GLY A 35 3.52 -3.23 -6.39
CA GLY A 35 2.06 -3.05 -6.44
C GLY A 35 1.38 -2.88 -5.06
N LEU A 36 0.47 -1.90 -4.98
CA LEU A 36 -0.29 -1.45 -3.80
C LEU A 36 0.39 -1.75 -2.45
N CYS A 37 1.48 -1.05 -2.15
CA CYS A 37 1.84 -0.79 -0.76
C CYS A 37 0.68 -0.02 -0.13
N ASN A 38 -0.19 -0.71 0.60
CA ASN A 38 -1.10 -0.03 1.50
C ASN A 38 -0.22 0.55 2.60
N PRO A 39 -0.06 1.89 2.71
CA PRO A 39 0.88 2.44 3.66
C PRO A 39 0.48 1.96 5.05
N VAL A 40 1.42 1.30 5.73
CA VAL A 40 1.22 0.83 7.09
C VAL A 40 0.84 2.05 7.93
N LYS A 41 -0.38 2.04 8.49
CA LYS A 41 -0.91 3.17 9.25
C LYS A 41 -0.24 3.16 10.62
N VAL A 42 0.88 3.88 10.74
CA VAL A 42 1.65 4.00 11.98
C VAL A 42 0.95 4.92 12.98
N PRO A 43 1.08 4.65 14.30
CA PRO A 43 0.55 5.51 15.35
C PRO A 43 1.28 6.86 15.35
N TYR A 44 0.52 7.95 15.44
CA TYR A 44 1.06 9.31 15.52
C TYR A 44 1.47 9.62 16.96
N CYS A 45 2.78 9.74 17.21
CA CYS A 45 3.32 9.84 18.56
C CYS A 45 3.65 11.25 19.06
N GLU A 46 3.67 12.27 18.20
CA GLU A 46 4.09 13.62 18.62
C GLU A 46 3.30 14.21 19.82
N PRO A 47 1.96 14.01 19.93
CA PRO A 47 1.20 14.53 21.07
C PRO A 47 1.59 13.90 22.42
N TYR A 48 2.25 12.74 22.41
CA TYR A 48 2.60 11.97 23.61
C TYR A 48 4.03 12.19 24.09
N ARG A 49 4.81 13.07 23.44
CA ARG A 49 6.24 13.26 23.73
C ARG A 49 6.55 13.61 25.20
N ASN A 50 5.67 14.38 25.84
CA ASN A 50 5.83 14.84 27.22
C ASN A 50 4.65 14.40 28.10
N VAL A 51 4.00 13.29 27.76
CA VAL A 51 2.88 12.75 28.54
C VAL A 51 3.41 11.84 29.64
N THR A 52 3.00 12.12 30.88
CA THR A 52 3.34 11.32 32.06
C THR A 52 2.24 10.36 32.47
N ASP A 53 1.00 10.63 32.06
CA ASP A 53 -0.18 9.86 32.44
C ASP A 53 -1.06 9.58 31.23
N CYS A 54 -1.51 8.34 31.11
CA CYS A 54 -2.29 7.84 29.98
C CYS A 54 -3.61 7.29 30.49
N LEU A 55 -4.69 7.51 29.74
CA LEU A 55 -5.98 6.88 30.04
C LEU A 55 -5.88 5.36 29.85
N ASP A 56 -6.55 4.62 30.74
CA ASP A 56 -6.71 3.16 30.66
C ASP A 56 -7.71 2.78 29.56
N THR A 57 -7.29 2.94 28.30
CA THR A 57 -8.05 2.50 27.13
C THR A 57 -7.42 1.23 26.57
N LEU A 58 -8.23 0.23 26.23
CA LEU A 58 -7.77 -1.03 25.67
C LEU A 58 -7.83 -1.00 24.13
N ASN A 59 -6.75 -0.54 23.50
CA ASN A 59 -6.55 -0.52 22.05
C ASN A 59 -5.11 -0.99 21.73
N PRO A 60 -4.83 -2.30 21.85
CA PRO A 60 -3.47 -2.79 21.92
C PRO A 60 -2.66 -2.54 20.65
N ILE A 61 -1.36 -2.27 20.80
CA ILE A 61 -0.39 -2.09 19.71
C ILE A 61 0.79 -3.03 19.95
N CYS A 62 1.23 -3.73 18.90
CA CYS A 62 2.42 -4.57 18.94
C CYS A 62 3.64 -3.79 18.46
N GLY A 63 4.66 -3.71 19.32
CA GLY A 63 5.98 -3.16 19.00
C GLY A 63 6.88 -4.17 18.28
N ASP A 64 7.97 -3.66 17.72
CA ASP A 64 9.08 -4.45 17.18
C ASP A 64 9.85 -5.24 18.27
N ASP A 65 9.72 -4.83 19.53
CA ASP A 65 10.24 -5.54 20.70
C ASP A 65 9.43 -6.77 21.12
N GLY A 66 8.33 -7.06 20.42
CA GLY A 66 7.44 -8.18 20.72
C GLY A 66 6.53 -7.96 21.92
N LYS A 67 6.44 -6.74 22.45
CA LYS A 67 5.52 -6.40 23.55
C LYS A 67 4.25 -5.74 23.02
N SER A 68 3.15 -6.07 23.71
CA SER A 68 1.86 -5.41 23.49
C SER A 68 1.73 -4.23 24.44
N TYR A 69 1.37 -3.08 23.90
CA TYR A 69 1.11 -1.85 24.64
C TYR A 69 -0.38 -1.61 24.67
N ASP A 70 -0.95 -1.33 25.84
CA ASP A 70 -2.41 -1.29 26.03
C ASP A 70 -3.11 -0.28 25.11
N ASN A 71 -2.44 0.83 24.77
CA ASN A 71 -2.90 1.80 23.78
C ASN A 71 -1.76 2.61 23.17
N GLN A 72 -2.12 3.50 22.23
CA GLN A 72 -1.21 4.41 21.56
C GLN A 72 -0.44 5.33 22.50
N CYS A 73 -1.04 5.78 23.61
CA CYS A 73 -0.35 6.64 24.58
C CYS A 73 0.83 5.88 25.21
N TYR A 74 0.59 4.68 25.75
CA TYR A 74 1.65 3.83 26.32
C TYR A 74 2.70 3.40 25.31
N PHE A 75 2.29 3.08 24.08
CA PHE A 75 3.22 2.76 23.00
C PHE A 75 4.15 3.95 22.68
N CYS A 76 3.57 5.14 22.52
CA CYS A 76 4.32 6.33 22.14
C CYS A 76 5.23 6.85 23.25
N THR A 77 4.80 6.82 24.51
CA THR A 77 5.68 7.21 25.64
C THR A 77 6.90 6.29 25.73
N GLU A 78 6.72 4.99 25.55
CA GLU A 78 7.83 4.04 25.51
C GLU A 78 8.67 4.15 24.22
N THR A 79 8.06 4.54 23.11
CA THR A 79 8.77 4.82 21.85
C THR A 79 9.80 5.94 22.04
N PHE A 80 9.48 7.02 22.75
CA PHE A 80 10.45 8.07 23.04
C PHE A 80 11.55 7.64 24.02
N ARG A 81 11.30 6.61 24.84
CA ARG A 81 12.27 6.09 25.81
C ARG A 81 13.23 5.07 25.21
N LYS A 82 12.74 4.21 24.31
CA LYS A 82 13.48 3.05 23.77
C LYS A 82 13.66 3.06 22.24
N ASN A 83 13.10 4.05 21.56
CA ASN A 83 13.07 4.15 20.10
C ASN A 83 12.46 2.90 19.45
N LEU A 84 11.21 2.62 19.82
CA LEU A 84 10.44 1.47 19.33
C LEU A 84 9.86 1.72 17.94
N SER A 85 9.79 0.66 17.14
CA SER A 85 9.08 0.69 15.86
C SER A 85 7.73 0.00 15.98
N TYR A 86 6.74 0.55 15.27
CA TYR A 86 5.44 -0.08 15.15
C TYR A 86 5.55 -1.36 14.30
N LYS A 87 4.96 -2.47 14.77
CA LYS A 87 4.89 -3.73 14.02
C LYS A 87 3.50 -3.94 13.40
N HIS A 88 2.46 -4.00 14.24
CA HIS A 88 1.07 -4.07 13.79
C HIS A 88 0.10 -3.64 14.90
N LEU A 89 -1.16 -3.43 14.53
CA LEU A 89 -2.24 -3.15 15.46
C LEU A 89 -2.69 -4.46 16.13
N GLY A 90 -2.98 -4.43 17.43
CA GLY A 90 -3.38 -5.59 18.22
C GLY A 90 -2.30 -6.08 19.19
N ILE A 91 -2.61 -7.18 19.86
CA ILE A 91 -1.65 -7.90 20.72
C ILE A 91 -0.59 -8.60 19.86
N CYS A 92 0.65 -8.65 20.33
CA CYS A 92 1.69 -9.48 19.72
C CYS A 92 1.36 -10.97 19.87
N THR A 93 1.64 -11.74 18.82
CA THR A 93 1.49 -13.20 18.77
C THR A 93 2.78 -13.86 18.30
#